data_AF-A0A9E4B354-F1
#
_entry.id   AF-A0A9E4B354-F1
#
_cell.length_a   1.000
_cell.length_b   1.000
_cell.length_c   1.000
_cell.angle_alpha   90.00
_cell.angle_beta   90.00
_cell.angle_gamma   90.00
#
_symmetry.space_group_name_H-M   'P 1'
#
loop_
_entity.id
_entity.type
_entity.pdbx_description
1 polymer ?
#
loop_
_entity_poly.entity_id
_entity_poly.type
_entity_poly.pdbx_seq_one_letter_code
_entity_poly.pdbx_strand_id
1 'polypeptide(L)'
;MSDGPGIPVAVLLIGAYLLGAFPSGYLAGRALRVDLRTEGSGNLGATNVYRVLGLLPAVVVLAIDVTKGFAPVWWFSGWDGRETNLGVAYGLIALAGHVWPVTTSMRGGKGVATAAGSLLAMAPTAVSVSGVVWIGIVAITGMASAASLVGVALVPVLAAAGEASQAVVTYSLLLAVVVWWTHRQNIVRLIRGEELRLRWSLSGTMGARGERSEEGHERPRSVRGSAGTPESRAAGARVAVLGAGSWGTALAQTLARNGHDVPLWARSGELVAALRESRTNERYLPGVALHPAISATDDLETALEGADWVVSVCPAQATREVIKAARPWLGTTPLITGSKGLESETRLRMTQVFEEELGRGRASESVVLSGPSFAAELARSLPTAVVVASASTGNAKRAQALFQNSYFRVYTQSDVVGTELAGALKNVMALAAGIGDGLGLGDNTRAAIITRGLAEIMRIGYPMGAREITLSGLAGLGDLVLTCTGPLSRNYTAGVAIGKGANPQSIVEEMDQVVEGVHTARAARALSRELDVEMPITQAVFSVLYEGVPPRQAVEGLMARDPKPERWR
;
A
#
# COMPACT_ATOMS: atom_id res chain seq x y z
N MET A 1 37.33 -49.55 9.57
CA MET A 1 36.12 -49.76 8.76
C MET A 1 35.94 -48.50 7.92
N SER A 2 36.16 -48.66 6.61
CA SER A 2 35.93 -47.75 5.47
C SER A 2 36.16 -46.24 5.62
N ASP A 3 37.37 -45.80 5.32
CA ASP A 3 37.68 -44.45 4.82
C ASP A 3 37.17 -44.32 3.38
N GLY A 4 35.89 -43.97 3.22
CA GLY A 4 35.38 -43.42 1.95
C GLY A 4 35.74 -41.94 1.85
N PRO A 5 35.82 -41.35 0.64
CA PRO A 5 36.02 -39.91 0.51
C PRO A 5 34.85 -39.18 1.19
N GLY A 6 35.12 -38.53 2.32
CA GLY A 6 34.14 -37.76 3.06
C GLY A 6 33.52 -36.69 2.16
N ILE A 7 32.23 -36.42 2.33
CA ILE A 7 31.54 -35.37 1.57
C ILE A 7 32.20 -34.03 1.93
N PRO A 8 32.64 -33.22 0.96
CA PRO A 8 33.30 -31.95 1.26
C PRO A 8 32.41 -31.04 2.12
N VAL A 9 33.00 -30.40 3.14
CA VAL A 9 32.29 -29.48 4.05
C VAL A 9 31.48 -28.42 3.29
N ALA A 10 32.01 -27.91 2.17
CA ALA A 10 31.30 -26.96 1.31
C ALA A 10 29.96 -27.51 0.78
N VAL A 11 29.91 -28.80 0.42
CA VAL A 11 28.68 -29.47 -0.04
C VAL A 11 27.67 -29.58 1.11
N LEU A 12 28.14 -29.85 2.33
CA LEU A 12 27.30 -29.93 3.52
C LEU A 12 26.74 -28.57 3.94
N LEU A 13 27.52 -27.50 3.82
CA LEU A 13 27.04 -26.13 4.04
C LEU A 13 25.97 -25.73 3.01
N ILE A 14 26.18 -26.05 1.73
CA ILE A 14 25.15 -25.83 0.69
C ILE A 14 23.89 -26.65 1.01
N GLY A 15 24.05 -27.91 1.40
CA GLY A 15 22.94 -28.76 1.82
C GLY A 15 22.18 -28.17 3.01
N ALA A 16 22.88 -27.58 3.99
CA ALA A 16 22.27 -26.98 5.17
C ALA A 16 21.44 -25.76 4.78
N TYR A 17 21.97 -24.94 3.86
CA TYR A 17 21.25 -23.78 3.33
C TYR A 17 19.97 -24.21 2.60
N LEU A 18 20.06 -25.21 1.72
CA LEU A 18 18.93 -25.70 0.94
C LEU A 18 17.84 -26.33 1.82
N LEU A 19 18.22 -27.10 2.84
CA LEU A 19 17.29 -27.62 3.83
C LEU A 19 16.61 -26.47 4.59
N GLY A 20 17.38 -25.48 5.04
CA GLY A 20 16.86 -24.26 5.66
C GLY A 20 15.88 -23.49 4.76
N ALA A 21 16.19 -23.39 3.48
CA ALA A 21 15.45 -22.65 2.47
C ALA A 21 14.16 -23.34 2.01
N PHE A 22 13.85 -24.55 2.49
CA PHE A 22 12.63 -25.25 2.12
C PHE A 22 11.38 -24.39 2.43
N PRO A 23 10.49 -24.11 1.48
CA PRO A 23 9.46 -23.08 1.62
C PRO A 23 8.16 -23.59 2.28
N SER A 24 8.26 -24.21 3.46
CA SER A 24 7.13 -24.85 4.19
C SER A 24 5.87 -23.98 4.28
N GLY A 25 5.98 -22.75 4.80
CA GLY A 25 4.83 -21.86 4.95
C GLY A 25 4.22 -21.45 3.60
N TYR A 26 5.05 -21.17 2.60
CA TYR A 26 4.57 -20.84 1.26
C TYR A 26 3.82 -22.01 0.62
N LEU A 27 4.32 -23.24 0.75
CA LEU A 27 3.63 -24.44 0.28
C LEU A 27 2.32 -24.67 1.02
N ALA A 28 2.28 -24.45 2.33
CA ALA A 28 1.04 -24.54 3.11
C ALA A 28 -0.02 -23.52 2.65
N GLY A 29 0.39 -22.27 2.42
CA GLY A 29 -0.49 -21.25 1.83
C GLY A 29 -0.99 -21.63 0.45
N ARG A 30 -0.09 -22.04 -0.45
CA ARG A 30 -0.43 -22.45 -1.82
C ARG A 30 -1.38 -23.65 -1.86
N ALA A 31 -1.19 -24.65 -0.99
CA ALA A 31 -2.05 -25.82 -0.89
C ALA A 31 -3.50 -25.44 -0.53
N LEU A 32 -3.68 -24.38 0.27
CA LEU A 32 -4.98 -23.85 0.67
C LEU A 32 -5.43 -22.63 -0.17
N ARG A 33 -4.73 -22.33 -1.27
CA ARG A 33 -5.01 -21.20 -2.19
C ARG A 33 -4.99 -19.82 -1.51
N VAL A 34 -4.11 -19.63 -0.52
CA VAL A 34 -3.90 -18.37 0.20
C VAL A 34 -2.44 -17.92 0.06
N ASP A 35 -2.20 -16.66 -0.30
CA ASP A 35 -0.83 -16.11 -0.27
C ASP A 35 -0.51 -15.52 1.11
N LEU A 36 0.26 -16.28 1.90
CA LEU A 36 0.68 -15.86 3.24
C LEU A 36 1.57 -14.62 3.27
N ARG A 37 2.09 -14.17 2.13
CA ARG A 37 2.92 -12.95 2.03
C ARG A 37 2.06 -11.68 2.04
N THR A 38 0.77 -11.80 1.69
CA THR A 38 -0.18 -10.69 1.71
C THR A 38 -1.12 -10.74 2.92
N GLU A 39 -1.20 -11.89 3.60
CA GLU A 39 -2.12 -12.12 4.72
C GLU A 39 -1.42 -12.11 6.09
N GLY A 40 -2.16 -11.71 7.13
CA GLY A 40 -1.71 -11.69 8.51
C GLY A 40 -0.51 -10.76 8.74
N SER A 41 0.65 -11.32 9.13
CA SER A 41 1.90 -10.58 9.31
C SER A 41 2.81 -10.59 8.07
N GLY A 42 2.37 -11.17 6.95
CA GLY A 42 3.15 -11.27 5.70
C GLY A 42 4.43 -12.13 5.77
N ASN A 43 4.64 -12.84 6.88
CA ASN A 43 5.80 -13.70 7.11
C ASN A 43 5.44 -15.17 6.84
N LEU A 44 6.38 -15.97 6.38
CA LEU A 44 6.14 -17.39 6.05
C LEU A 44 6.30 -18.35 7.24
N GLY A 45 6.53 -17.86 8.45
CA GLY A 45 6.69 -18.69 9.65
C GLY A 45 5.36 -19.22 10.21
N ALA A 46 5.45 -20.28 11.02
CA ALA A 46 4.31 -20.99 11.61
C ALA A 46 3.29 -20.09 12.35
N THR A 47 3.73 -19.03 13.05
CA THR A 47 2.82 -18.09 13.73
C THR A 47 1.87 -17.39 12.77
N ASN A 48 2.34 -17.04 11.57
CA ASN A 48 1.47 -16.43 10.57
C ASN A 48 0.55 -17.45 9.92
N VAL A 49 1.06 -18.66 9.69
CA VAL A 49 0.26 -19.80 9.23
C VAL A 49 -0.90 -20.05 10.20
N TYR A 50 -0.65 -20.03 11.51
CA TYR A 50 -1.71 -20.19 12.52
C TYR A 50 -2.77 -19.10 12.37
N ARG A 51 -2.33 -17.85 12.24
CA ARG A 51 -3.22 -16.69 12.15
C ARG A 51 -4.13 -16.74 10.92
N VAL A 52 -3.62 -17.26 9.81
CA VAL A 52 -4.29 -17.21 8.50
C VAL A 52 -4.98 -18.53 8.14
N LEU A 53 -4.34 -19.67 8.40
CA LEU A 53 -4.79 -21.01 7.97
C LEU A 53 -5.25 -21.90 9.14
N GLY A 54 -5.08 -21.44 10.38
CA GLY A 54 -5.49 -22.18 11.58
C GLY A 54 -4.43 -23.13 12.13
N LEU A 55 -4.82 -23.88 13.18
CA LEU A 55 -3.90 -24.66 14.01
C LEU A 55 -3.20 -25.79 13.25
N LEU A 56 -3.95 -26.61 12.51
CA LEU A 56 -3.40 -27.82 11.90
C LEU A 56 -2.28 -27.51 10.88
N PRO A 57 -2.45 -26.59 9.91
CA PRO A 57 -1.36 -26.20 9.02
C PRO A 57 -0.18 -25.57 9.76
N ALA A 58 -0.43 -24.83 10.85
CA ALA A 58 0.62 -24.19 11.62
C ALA A 58 1.51 -25.18 12.37
N VAL A 59 0.91 -26.22 12.95
CA VAL A 59 1.65 -27.31 13.61
C VAL A 59 2.54 -28.04 12.61
N VAL A 60 2.02 -28.33 11.41
CA VAL A 60 2.82 -28.96 10.34
C VAL A 60 3.99 -28.06 9.94
N VAL A 61 3.74 -26.77 9.67
CA VAL A 61 4.82 -25.84 9.29
C VAL A 61 5.84 -25.69 10.42
N LEU A 62 5.40 -25.61 11.67
CA LEU A 62 6.29 -25.54 12.84
C LEU A 62 7.20 -26.76 12.92
N ALA A 63 6.65 -27.97 12.77
CA ALA A 63 7.42 -29.19 12.80
C ALA A 63 8.49 -29.20 11.71
N ILE A 64 8.13 -28.86 10.47
CA ILE A 64 9.08 -28.78 9.37
C ILE A 64 10.16 -27.71 9.65
N ASP A 65 9.79 -26.52 10.12
CA ASP A 65 10.74 -25.44 10.41
C ASP A 65 11.75 -25.83 11.50
N VAL A 66 11.31 -26.53 12.56
CA VAL A 66 12.20 -27.10 13.58
C VAL A 66 13.12 -28.16 12.95
N THR A 67 12.58 -29.08 12.16
CA THR A 67 13.38 -30.12 11.49
C THR A 67 14.44 -29.54 10.56
N LYS A 68 14.15 -28.44 9.83
CA LYS A 68 15.14 -27.79 8.97
C LYS A 68 16.35 -27.27 9.74
N GLY A 69 16.18 -26.84 10.99
CA GLY A 69 17.28 -26.44 11.86
C GLY A 69 18.00 -27.64 12.47
N PHE A 70 17.24 -28.66 12.89
CA PHE A 70 17.77 -29.83 13.57
C PHE A 70 18.56 -30.75 12.63
N ALA A 71 18.01 -31.08 11.46
CA ALA A 71 18.53 -32.11 10.58
C ALA A 71 19.96 -31.84 10.09
N PRO A 72 20.34 -30.62 9.63
CA PRO A 72 21.72 -30.35 9.23
C PRO A 72 22.71 -30.51 10.38
N VAL A 73 22.34 -30.08 11.59
CA VAL A 73 23.22 -30.17 12.77
C VAL A 73 23.39 -31.61 13.22
N TRP A 74 22.31 -32.40 13.24
CA TRP A 74 22.37 -33.79 13.69
C TRP A 74 22.95 -34.73 12.63
N TRP A 75 22.50 -34.60 11.38
CA TRP A 75 22.88 -35.50 10.29
C TRP A 75 24.28 -35.20 9.79
N PHE A 76 24.59 -33.95 9.39
CA PHE A 76 25.87 -33.66 8.74
C PHE A 76 27.06 -33.75 9.70
N SER A 77 26.86 -33.44 10.98
CA SER A 77 27.88 -33.68 12.02
C SER A 77 28.22 -35.16 12.19
N GLY A 78 27.33 -36.08 11.78
CA GLY A 78 27.58 -37.52 11.76
C GLY A 78 28.47 -37.97 10.60
N TRP A 79 28.61 -37.16 9.55
CA TRP A 79 29.42 -37.47 8.37
C TRP A 79 30.83 -36.89 8.44
N ASP A 80 31.02 -35.83 9.23
CA ASP A 80 32.25 -35.02 9.27
C ASP A 80 33.13 -35.28 10.51
N GLY A 81 32.76 -36.27 11.35
CA GLY A 81 33.62 -36.68 12.45
C GLY A 81 33.77 -35.66 13.59
N ARG A 82 32.64 -35.31 14.25
CA ARG A 82 32.58 -34.83 15.65
C ARG A 82 33.24 -33.49 16.03
N GLU A 83 33.56 -32.58 15.10
CA GLU A 83 33.89 -31.20 15.51
C GLU A 83 32.62 -30.37 15.80
N THR A 84 32.40 -30.06 17.08
CA THR A 84 31.28 -29.22 17.58
C THR A 84 31.16 -27.88 16.84
N ASN A 85 32.28 -27.35 16.32
CA ASN A 85 32.34 -26.08 15.60
C ASN A 85 31.64 -26.12 14.23
N LEU A 86 31.62 -27.28 13.57
CA LEU A 86 30.96 -27.44 12.26
C LEU A 86 29.43 -27.57 12.41
N GLY A 87 28.97 -28.20 13.50
CA GLY A 87 27.55 -28.22 13.87
C GLY A 87 26.95 -26.81 14.03
N VAL A 88 27.71 -25.88 14.62
CA VAL A 88 27.34 -24.46 14.72
C VAL A 88 27.18 -23.83 13.33
N ALA A 89 28.14 -24.09 12.43
CA ALA A 89 28.09 -23.56 11.07
C ALA A 89 26.86 -24.10 10.30
N TYR A 90 26.57 -25.40 10.38
CA TYR A 90 25.39 -25.99 9.77
C TYR A 90 24.10 -25.35 10.27
N GLY A 91 23.99 -25.12 11.58
CA GLY A 91 22.83 -24.44 12.18
C GLY A 91 22.67 -22.98 11.74
N LEU A 92 23.76 -22.20 11.68
CA LEU A 92 23.73 -20.83 11.18
C LEU A 92 23.31 -20.75 9.71
N ILE A 93 23.85 -21.64 8.88
CA ILE A 93 23.57 -21.67 7.45
C ILE A 93 22.14 -22.13 7.16
N ALA A 94 21.63 -23.12 7.91
CA ALA A 94 20.22 -23.50 7.85
C ALA A 94 19.28 -22.36 8.25
N LEU A 95 19.63 -21.59 9.29
CA LEU A 95 18.88 -20.40 9.67
C LEU A 95 18.89 -19.34 8.56
N ALA A 96 20.06 -19.07 7.97
CA ALA A 96 20.19 -18.14 6.86
C ALA A 96 19.31 -18.55 5.66
N GLY A 97 19.27 -19.85 5.34
CA GLY A 97 18.35 -20.42 4.36
C GLY A 97 16.88 -20.15 4.70
N HIS A 98 16.48 -20.30 5.97
CA HIS A 98 15.10 -20.06 6.39
C HIS A 98 14.70 -18.57 6.37
N VAL A 99 15.61 -17.67 6.73
CA VAL A 99 15.34 -16.22 6.77
C VAL A 99 15.40 -15.60 5.37
N TRP A 100 16.37 -16.03 4.56
CA TRP A 100 16.60 -15.57 3.19
C TRP A 100 16.63 -16.73 2.19
N PRO A 101 15.51 -17.42 1.99
CA PRO A 101 15.41 -18.49 1.02
C PRO A 101 15.43 -17.96 -0.42
N VAL A 102 16.30 -18.52 -1.26
CA VAL A 102 16.30 -18.28 -2.71
C VAL A 102 14.96 -18.64 -3.36
N THR A 103 14.25 -19.65 -2.85
CA THR A 103 13.00 -20.18 -3.42
C THR A 103 11.80 -19.24 -3.28
N THR A 104 11.87 -18.25 -2.39
CA THR A 104 10.79 -17.27 -2.18
C THR A 104 11.29 -15.83 -2.26
N SER A 105 12.24 -15.59 -3.18
CA SER A 105 12.78 -14.25 -3.48
C SER A 105 13.37 -13.56 -2.25
N MET A 106 14.14 -14.30 -1.44
CA MET A 106 14.80 -13.81 -0.22
C MET A 106 13.84 -13.35 0.89
N ARG A 107 12.57 -13.80 0.85
CA ARG A 107 11.55 -13.52 1.86
C ARG A 107 11.15 -14.81 2.57
N GLY A 108 11.72 -15.04 3.74
CA GLY A 108 11.48 -16.23 4.57
C GLY A 108 10.70 -15.97 5.86
N GLY A 109 10.90 -16.84 6.85
CA GLY A 109 10.40 -16.63 8.22
C GLY A 109 11.42 -15.90 9.09
N LYS A 110 11.06 -15.63 10.35
CA LYS A 110 11.94 -14.92 11.30
C LYS A 110 12.93 -15.82 12.05
N GLY A 111 12.94 -17.11 11.74
CA GLY A 111 14.02 -18.00 12.19
C GLY A 111 13.92 -18.57 13.60
N VAL A 112 12.93 -18.22 14.42
CA VAL A 112 12.79 -18.73 15.81
C VAL A 112 12.72 -20.26 15.86
N ALA A 113 11.82 -20.86 15.09
CA ALA A 113 11.63 -22.31 15.07
C ALA A 113 12.87 -23.05 14.53
N THR A 114 13.49 -22.51 13.47
CA THR A 114 14.72 -23.06 12.88
C THR A 114 15.90 -22.96 13.85
N ALA A 115 16.06 -21.83 14.55
CA ALA A 115 17.08 -21.65 15.59
C ALA A 115 16.84 -22.57 16.80
N ALA A 116 15.57 -22.77 17.20
CA ALA A 116 15.23 -23.73 18.23
C ALA A 116 15.58 -25.16 17.80
N GLY A 117 15.32 -25.52 16.54
CA GLY A 117 15.67 -26.83 15.99
C GLY A 117 17.18 -27.09 15.96
N SER A 118 17.99 -26.12 15.52
CA SER A 118 19.44 -26.27 15.51
C SER A 118 20.02 -26.39 16.92
N LEU A 119 19.52 -25.60 17.87
CA LEU A 119 19.94 -25.69 19.28
C LEU A 119 19.41 -26.95 19.96
N LEU A 120 18.27 -27.51 19.56
CA LEU A 120 17.75 -28.76 20.11
C LEU A 120 18.71 -29.93 19.85
N ALA A 121 19.46 -29.90 18.76
CA ALA A 121 20.49 -30.90 18.45
C ALA A 121 21.75 -30.78 19.34
N MET A 122 21.97 -29.64 20.01
CA MET A 122 23.21 -29.34 20.74
C MET A 122 22.99 -29.12 22.25
N ALA A 123 21.88 -28.50 22.64
CA ALA A 123 21.50 -28.16 24.01
C ALA A 123 20.01 -28.40 24.24
N PRO A 124 19.55 -29.67 24.21
CA PRO A 124 18.13 -29.99 24.23
C PRO A 124 17.41 -29.51 25.49
N THR A 125 18.05 -29.61 26.66
CA THR A 125 17.50 -29.17 27.94
C THR A 125 17.20 -27.66 27.95
N ALA A 126 18.16 -26.85 27.49
CA ALA A 126 18.01 -25.39 27.42
C ALA A 126 16.86 -24.97 26.49
N VAL A 127 16.74 -25.62 25.32
CA VAL A 127 15.67 -25.33 24.36
C VAL A 127 14.32 -25.80 24.88
N SER A 128 14.22 -26.97 25.50
CA SER A 128 12.97 -27.49 26.06
C SER A 128 12.43 -26.57 27.16
N VAL A 129 13.28 -26.15 28.09
CA VAL A 129 12.89 -25.21 29.17
C VAL A 129 12.46 -23.86 28.58
N SER A 130 13.24 -23.31 27.63
CA SER A 130 12.85 -22.07 26.93
C SER A 130 11.52 -22.21 26.17
N GLY A 131 11.26 -23.37 25.57
CA GLY A 131 10.00 -23.70 24.90
C GLY A 131 8.80 -23.70 25.85
N VAL A 132 8.96 -24.25 27.06
CA VAL A 132 7.90 -24.20 28.10
C VAL A 132 7.60 -22.75 28.50
N VAL A 133 8.64 -21.93 28.73
CA VAL A 133 8.50 -20.50 29.04
C VAL A 133 7.80 -19.78 27.88
N TRP A 134 8.19 -20.07 26.64
CA TRP A 134 7.57 -19.51 25.44
C TRP A 134 6.07 -19.83 25.40
N ILE A 135 5.69 -21.09 25.60
CA ILE A 135 4.28 -21.52 25.62
C ILE A 135 3.51 -20.78 26.71
N GLY A 136 4.09 -20.66 27.92
CA GLY A 136 3.49 -19.92 29.03
C GLY A 136 3.23 -18.45 28.68
N ILE A 137 4.21 -17.76 28.09
CA ILE A 137 4.05 -16.35 27.67
C ILE A 137 2.95 -16.22 26.61
N VAL A 138 2.91 -17.11 25.61
CA VAL A 138 1.85 -17.06 24.58
C VAL A 138 0.47 -17.39 25.17
N ALA A 139 0.38 -18.34 26.09
CA ALA A 139 -0.87 -18.67 26.76
C ALA A 139 -1.43 -17.49 27.57
N ILE A 140 -0.57 -16.76 28.28
CA ILE A 140 -0.95 -15.62 29.12
C ILE A 140 -1.25 -14.37 28.28
N THR A 141 -0.39 -14.07 27.30
CA THR A 141 -0.40 -12.76 26.61
C THR A 141 -1.01 -12.80 25.21
N GLY A 142 -1.09 -13.98 24.59
CA GLY A 142 -1.36 -14.15 23.17
C GLY A 142 -0.23 -13.64 22.26
N MET A 143 0.90 -13.16 22.78
CA MET A 143 1.95 -12.50 21.98
C MET A 143 3.12 -13.43 21.69
N ALA A 144 3.08 -14.09 20.52
CA ALA A 144 4.15 -14.98 20.07
C ALA A 144 5.50 -14.30 19.87
N SER A 145 5.53 -13.00 19.54
CA SER A 145 6.78 -12.25 19.37
C SER A 145 7.46 -11.91 20.68
N ALA A 146 6.70 -11.49 21.70
CA ALA A 146 7.21 -11.29 23.04
C ALA A 146 7.78 -12.61 23.59
N ALA A 147 7.02 -13.70 23.46
CA ALA A 147 7.48 -15.03 23.83
C ALA A 147 8.77 -15.42 23.11
N SER A 148 8.87 -15.13 21.81
CA SER A 148 10.06 -15.46 21.01
C SER A 148 11.29 -14.68 21.44
N LEU A 149 11.17 -13.38 21.73
CA LEU A 149 12.28 -12.54 22.19
C LEU A 149 12.80 -12.98 23.57
N VAL A 150 11.88 -13.29 24.50
CA VAL A 150 12.23 -13.82 25.82
C VAL A 150 12.86 -15.20 25.70
N GLY A 151 12.25 -16.08 24.90
CA GLY A 151 12.73 -17.44 24.69
C GLY A 151 14.17 -17.46 24.19
N VAL A 152 14.49 -16.72 23.12
CA VAL A 152 15.87 -16.71 22.58
C VAL A 152 16.88 -16.01 23.50
N ALA A 153 16.45 -15.04 24.32
CA ALA A 153 17.32 -14.42 25.32
C ALA A 153 17.64 -15.38 26.48
N LEU A 154 16.73 -16.31 26.78
CA LEU A 154 16.89 -17.27 27.87
C LEU A 154 17.81 -18.45 27.50
N VAL A 155 17.85 -18.86 26.22
CA VAL A 155 18.62 -20.05 25.82
C VAL A 155 20.12 -19.96 26.15
N PRO A 156 20.84 -18.84 25.91
CA PRO A 156 22.25 -18.73 26.28
C PRO A 156 22.52 -18.90 27.78
N VAL A 157 21.62 -18.37 28.61
CA VAL A 157 21.71 -18.47 30.07
C VAL A 157 21.51 -19.92 30.51
N LEU A 158 20.48 -20.58 29.98
CA LEU A 158 20.20 -21.99 30.28
C LEU A 158 21.28 -22.93 29.72
N ALA A 159 21.84 -22.64 28.56
CA ALA A 159 22.92 -23.42 27.97
C ALA A 159 24.19 -23.31 28.82
N ALA A 160 24.54 -22.11 29.29
CA ALA A 160 25.67 -21.92 30.19
C ALA A 160 25.44 -22.59 31.55
N ALA A 161 24.24 -22.48 32.12
CA ALA A 161 23.88 -23.13 33.39
C ALA A 161 23.85 -24.66 33.30
N GLY A 162 23.54 -25.21 32.12
CA GLY A 162 23.57 -26.64 31.83
C GLY A 162 24.94 -27.17 31.39
N GLU A 163 26.02 -26.40 31.60
CA GLU A 163 27.41 -26.76 31.24
C GLU A 163 27.60 -27.09 29.75
N ALA A 164 26.81 -26.48 28.85
CA ALA A 164 27.03 -26.61 27.42
C ALA A 164 28.40 -26.03 27.02
N SER A 165 28.97 -26.54 25.92
CA SER A 165 30.27 -26.06 25.45
C SER A 165 30.24 -24.56 25.12
N GLN A 166 31.39 -23.90 25.28
CA GLN A 166 31.52 -22.46 24.97
C GLN A 166 31.07 -22.14 23.54
N ALA A 167 31.33 -23.03 22.58
CA ALA A 167 30.87 -22.90 21.20
C ALA A 167 29.33 -22.84 21.09
N VAL A 168 28.60 -23.66 21.86
CA VAL A 168 27.12 -23.68 21.88
C VAL A 168 26.58 -22.43 22.57
N VAL A 169 27.19 -21.98 23.65
CA VAL A 169 26.79 -20.73 24.34
C VAL A 169 26.99 -19.54 23.42
N THR A 170 28.16 -19.39 22.81
CA THR A 170 28.44 -18.32 21.83
C THR A 170 27.48 -18.39 20.64
N TYR A 171 27.21 -19.59 20.12
CA TYR A 171 26.25 -19.78 19.04
C TYR A 171 24.84 -19.32 19.42
N SER A 172 24.37 -19.68 20.60
CA SER A 172 23.04 -19.27 21.08
C SER A 172 22.92 -17.74 21.25
N LEU A 173 23.99 -17.06 21.67
CA LEU A 173 24.05 -15.58 21.72
C LEU A 173 23.93 -14.97 20.32
N LEU A 174 24.68 -15.50 19.35
CA LEU A 174 24.63 -15.03 17.95
C LEU A 174 23.23 -15.24 17.36
N LEU A 175 22.60 -16.39 17.64
CA LEU A 175 21.22 -16.66 17.23
C LEU A 175 20.22 -15.69 17.85
N ALA A 176 20.36 -15.37 19.14
CA ALA A 176 19.51 -14.39 19.79
C ALA A 176 19.59 -13.03 19.08
N VAL A 177 20.81 -12.58 18.73
CA VAL A 177 21.02 -11.32 17.98
C VAL A 177 20.33 -11.36 16.60
N VAL A 178 20.50 -12.45 15.84
CA VAL A 178 19.86 -12.60 14.53
C VAL A 178 18.33 -12.61 14.65
N VAL A 179 17.78 -13.35 15.61
CA VAL A 179 16.34 -13.40 15.85
C VAL A 179 15.79 -12.05 16.29
N TRP A 180 16.50 -11.31 17.15
CA TRP A 180 16.11 -9.96 17.55
C TRP A 180 16.11 -9.00 16.37
N TRP A 181 17.14 -9.06 15.52
CA TRP A 181 17.24 -8.24 14.32
C TRP A 181 16.13 -8.54 13.30
N THR A 182 15.79 -9.82 13.09
CA THR A 182 14.64 -10.22 12.25
C THR A 182 13.30 -9.82 12.89
N HIS A 183 13.25 -9.64 14.21
CA HIS A 183 12.07 -9.18 14.95
C HIS A 183 12.02 -7.66 15.17
N ARG A 184 12.94 -6.85 14.62
CA ARG A 184 12.97 -5.39 14.82
C ARG A 184 11.63 -4.68 14.61
N GLN A 185 10.85 -5.11 13.60
CA GLN A 185 9.51 -4.55 13.36
C GLN A 185 8.49 -4.96 14.43
N ASN A 186 8.61 -6.17 14.99
CA ASN A 186 7.78 -6.62 16.11
C ASN A 186 8.15 -5.89 17.40
N ILE A 187 9.43 -5.62 17.62
CA ILE A 187 9.91 -4.85 18.77
C ILE A 187 9.29 -3.45 18.73
N VAL A 188 9.31 -2.78 17.57
CA VAL A 188 8.65 -1.48 17.40
C VAL A 188 7.15 -1.55 17.71
N ARG A 189 6.45 -2.59 17.24
CA ARG A 189 5.02 -2.78 17.53
C ARG A 189 4.75 -3.12 19.01
N LEU A 190 5.61 -3.90 19.66
CA LEU A 190 5.51 -4.20 21.09
C LEU A 190 5.65 -2.92 21.92
N ILE A 191 6.63 -2.07 21.62
CA ILE A 191 6.84 -0.78 22.29
C ILE A 191 5.62 0.14 22.10
N ARG A 192 4.97 0.10 20.94
CA ARG A 192 3.79 0.90 20.62
C ARG A 192 2.46 0.31 21.11
N GLY A 193 2.46 -0.91 21.66
CA GLY A 193 1.23 -1.62 22.04
C GLY A 193 0.38 -2.13 20.86
N GLU A 194 0.94 -2.18 19.65
CA GLU A 194 0.26 -2.54 18.40
C GLU A 194 0.49 -4.01 17.98
N GLU A 195 1.10 -4.83 18.83
CA GLU A 195 1.50 -6.18 18.45
C GLU A 195 0.30 -7.14 18.29
N LEU A 196 0.36 -7.96 17.24
CA LEU A 196 -0.69 -8.91 16.88
C LEU A 196 -0.81 -10.04 17.91
N ARG A 197 -1.98 -10.15 18.55
CA ARG A 197 -2.30 -11.24 19.49
C ARG A 197 -2.87 -12.46 18.76
N LEU A 198 -2.48 -13.64 19.23
CA LEU A 198 -3.09 -14.91 18.89
C LEU A 198 -4.38 -15.06 19.67
N ARG A 199 -5.48 -15.35 18.97
CA ARG A 199 -6.75 -15.76 19.58
C ARG A 199 -6.81 -17.28 19.57
N TRP A 200 -6.98 -17.86 20.75
CA TRP A 200 -7.18 -19.30 20.91
C TRP A 200 -8.65 -19.62 20.61
N SER A 201 -8.89 -20.56 19.70
CA SER A 201 -10.20 -21.18 19.49
C SER A 201 -10.05 -22.66 19.80
N LEU A 202 -10.62 -23.11 20.93
CA LEU A 202 -10.58 -24.51 21.38
C LEU A 202 -11.62 -25.39 20.66
N SER A 203 -12.51 -24.81 19.86
CA SER A 203 -13.39 -25.54 18.95
C SER A 203 -12.57 -26.07 17.77
N GLY A 204 -12.14 -27.32 17.87
CA GLY A 204 -11.44 -28.08 16.84
C GLY A 204 -12.31 -28.46 15.63
N THR A 205 -13.11 -27.55 15.12
CA THR A 205 -13.72 -27.70 13.80
C THR A 205 -12.75 -27.14 12.77
N MET A 206 -12.40 -27.97 11.76
CA MET A 206 -11.88 -27.43 10.51
C MET A 206 -12.88 -26.37 10.04
N GLY A 207 -12.53 -25.10 10.15
CA GLY A 207 -13.37 -23.96 9.80
C GLY A 207 -13.54 -23.83 8.28
N ALA A 208 -14.16 -24.81 7.65
CA ALA A 208 -15.05 -24.57 6.53
C ALA A 208 -16.38 -24.09 7.15
N ARG A 209 -16.72 -22.82 6.90
CA ARG A 209 -18.00 -22.15 7.23
C ARG A 209 -18.40 -22.13 8.72
N GLY A 210 -18.35 -20.93 9.30
CA GLY A 210 -19.30 -20.55 10.35
C GLY A 210 -20.63 -20.16 9.70
N GLU A 211 -21.60 -21.08 9.81
CA GLU A 211 -23.05 -20.87 9.89
C GLU A 211 -23.73 -19.91 8.91
N ARG A 212 -24.36 -20.52 7.89
CA ARG A 212 -25.70 -20.08 7.47
C ARG A 212 -26.71 -20.75 8.40
N SER A 213 -27.66 -19.99 8.94
CA SER A 213 -29.01 -20.52 9.13
C SER A 213 -29.56 -20.90 7.76
N GLU A 214 -30.03 -22.13 7.67
CA GLU A 214 -30.56 -22.78 6.48
C GLU A 214 -31.81 -22.07 5.96
N GLU A 215 -31.87 -21.90 4.64
CA GLU A 215 -33.06 -22.27 3.86
C GLU A 215 -32.65 -22.45 2.38
N GLY A 216 -32.99 -23.61 1.81
CA GLY A 216 -33.11 -23.87 0.37
C GLY A 216 -31.83 -23.99 -0.46
N HIS A 217 -31.27 -25.21 -0.57
CA HIS A 217 -30.25 -25.54 -1.57
C HIS A 217 -30.88 -26.32 -2.73
N GLU A 218 -31.11 -25.66 -3.87
CA GLU A 218 -31.06 -26.34 -5.17
C GLU A 218 -29.77 -25.96 -5.90
N ARG A 219 -29.06 -27.00 -6.37
CA ARG A 219 -27.71 -26.94 -6.95
C ARG A 219 -27.77 -26.36 -8.38
N PRO A 220 -26.83 -25.49 -8.82
CA PRO A 220 -26.69 -25.24 -10.24
C PRO A 220 -25.67 -26.19 -10.87
N ARG A 221 -26.16 -26.96 -11.85
CA ARG A 221 -25.33 -27.52 -12.91
C ARG A 221 -24.72 -26.38 -13.74
N SER A 222 -23.55 -26.64 -14.29
CA SER A 222 -22.89 -25.81 -15.30
C SER A 222 -23.85 -25.36 -16.40
N VAL A 223 -23.77 -24.09 -16.82
CA VAL A 223 -23.74 -23.59 -18.21
C VAL A 223 -23.96 -22.07 -18.21
N ARG A 224 -23.13 -21.38 -19.02
CA ARG A 224 -23.27 -20.05 -19.67
C ARG A 224 -24.17 -18.97 -19.03
N GLY A 225 -23.55 -17.80 -18.84
CA GLY A 225 -24.10 -16.47 -19.14
C GLY A 225 -25.43 -16.09 -18.49
N SER A 226 -25.39 -15.32 -17.41
CA SER A 226 -26.40 -14.32 -17.05
C SER A 226 -25.92 -13.50 -15.85
N ALA A 227 -26.35 -12.24 -15.81
CA ALA A 227 -25.98 -11.18 -14.88
C ALA A 227 -26.12 -11.58 -13.39
N GLY A 228 -25.12 -11.21 -12.59
CA GLY A 228 -25.19 -11.32 -11.12
C GLY A 228 -25.94 -10.14 -10.52
N THR A 229 -26.96 -10.42 -9.71
CA THR A 229 -27.64 -9.45 -8.83
C THR A 229 -26.88 -9.23 -7.52
N PRO A 230 -27.05 -8.07 -6.84
CA PRO A 230 -26.16 -7.57 -5.80
C PRO A 230 -26.80 -7.66 -4.39
N GLU A 231 -26.26 -8.51 -3.51
CA GLU A 231 -26.68 -8.56 -2.09
C GLU A 231 -25.48 -8.29 -1.16
N SER A 232 -25.19 -7.00 -1.03
CA SER A 232 -24.60 -6.32 0.15
C SER A 232 -24.43 -4.84 -0.22
N ARG A 233 -25.53 -4.18 -0.60
CA ARG A 233 -25.52 -2.71 -0.65
C ARG A 233 -25.61 -2.21 0.79
N ALA A 234 -24.70 -1.34 1.20
CA ALA A 234 -24.91 -0.56 2.41
C ALA A 234 -26.31 0.08 2.33
N ALA A 235 -27.08 0.08 3.41
CA ALA A 235 -28.34 0.82 3.49
C ALA A 235 -28.13 2.23 2.91
N GLY A 236 -29.11 2.75 2.16
CA GLY A 236 -28.96 3.96 1.35
C GLY A 236 -28.51 5.18 2.17
N ALA A 237 -27.19 5.40 2.23
CA ALA A 237 -26.57 6.55 2.88
C ALA A 237 -26.77 7.84 2.08
N ARG A 238 -26.75 8.99 2.75
CA ARG A 238 -26.69 10.32 2.12
C ARG A 238 -25.24 10.76 2.02
N VAL A 239 -24.74 10.95 0.80
CA VAL A 239 -23.32 11.25 0.53
C VAL A 239 -23.21 12.56 -0.24
N ALA A 240 -22.83 13.63 0.46
CA ALA A 240 -22.64 14.94 -0.15
C ALA A 240 -21.36 14.96 -0.98
N VAL A 241 -21.43 15.42 -2.23
CA VAL A 241 -20.26 15.58 -3.10
C VAL A 241 -20.01 17.07 -3.32
N LEU A 242 -18.90 17.58 -2.78
CA LEU A 242 -18.49 18.97 -2.93
C LEU A 242 -17.59 19.11 -4.17
N GLY A 243 -18.15 19.66 -5.25
CA GLY A 243 -17.45 19.93 -6.50
C GLY A 243 -18.05 19.19 -7.70
N ALA A 244 -18.82 19.88 -8.54
CA ALA A 244 -19.45 19.33 -9.74
C ALA A 244 -18.56 19.37 -11.01
N GLY A 245 -17.26 19.18 -10.86
CA GLY A 245 -16.36 18.95 -12.00
C GLY A 245 -16.48 17.52 -12.54
N SER A 246 -15.72 17.18 -13.59
CA SER A 246 -15.84 15.87 -14.28
C SER A 246 -15.74 14.69 -13.32
N TRP A 247 -14.75 14.72 -12.42
CA TRP A 247 -14.51 13.65 -11.47
C TRP A 247 -15.57 13.60 -10.36
N GLY A 248 -15.95 14.75 -9.80
CA GLY A 248 -17.02 14.82 -8.80
C GLY A 248 -18.36 14.32 -9.35
N THR A 249 -18.72 14.68 -10.58
CA THR A 249 -19.92 14.14 -11.25
C THR A 249 -19.82 12.63 -11.48
N ALA A 250 -18.67 12.10 -11.92
CA ALA A 250 -18.49 10.65 -12.10
C ALA A 250 -18.56 9.86 -10.77
N LEU A 251 -18.04 10.43 -9.68
CA LEU A 251 -18.16 9.86 -8.34
C LEU A 251 -19.61 9.92 -7.82
N ALA A 252 -20.30 11.04 -8.02
CA ALA A 252 -21.72 11.18 -7.69
C ALA A 252 -22.57 10.13 -8.43
N GLN A 253 -22.32 9.92 -9.72
CA GLN A 253 -22.96 8.87 -10.51
C GLN A 253 -22.70 7.46 -9.96
N THR A 254 -21.46 7.20 -9.52
CA THR A 254 -21.09 5.90 -8.95
C THR A 254 -21.79 5.65 -7.62
N LEU A 255 -21.82 6.65 -6.73
CA LEU A 255 -22.53 6.58 -5.44
C LEU A 255 -24.03 6.41 -5.65
N ALA A 256 -24.63 7.17 -6.56
CA ALA A 256 -26.06 7.09 -6.86
C ALA A 256 -26.44 5.71 -7.43
N ARG A 257 -25.62 5.14 -8.33
CA ARG A 257 -25.80 3.77 -8.85
C ARG A 257 -25.61 2.69 -7.78
N ASN A 258 -24.89 2.99 -6.70
CA ASN A 258 -24.76 2.09 -5.55
C ASN A 258 -25.99 2.17 -4.61
N GLY A 259 -26.95 3.06 -4.89
CA GLY A 259 -28.20 3.21 -4.13
C GLY A 259 -28.15 4.27 -3.05
N HIS A 260 -27.21 5.21 -3.13
CA HIS A 260 -27.09 6.34 -2.20
C HIS A 260 -27.86 7.57 -2.69
N ASP A 261 -28.29 8.41 -1.74
CA ASP A 261 -28.78 9.76 -2.01
C ASP A 261 -27.58 10.72 -2.11
N VAL A 262 -27.52 11.53 -3.17
CA VAL A 262 -26.29 12.26 -3.52
C VAL A 262 -26.57 13.74 -3.80
N PRO A 263 -26.50 14.59 -2.77
CA PRO A 263 -26.40 16.03 -2.98
C PRO A 263 -25.08 16.37 -3.69
N LEU A 264 -25.16 16.97 -4.88
CA LEU A 264 -24.00 17.41 -5.66
C LEU A 264 -23.88 18.93 -5.56
N TRP A 265 -22.92 19.40 -4.78
CA TRP A 265 -22.68 20.82 -4.59
C TRP A 265 -21.78 21.40 -5.68
N ALA A 266 -22.15 22.57 -6.20
CA ALA A 266 -21.31 23.38 -7.07
C ALA A 266 -21.35 24.85 -6.69
N ARG A 267 -20.21 25.54 -6.80
CA ARG A 267 -20.11 26.97 -6.48
C ARG A 267 -20.97 27.87 -7.39
N SER A 268 -21.12 27.50 -8.66
CA SER A 268 -21.83 28.32 -9.66
C SER A 268 -23.31 27.96 -9.68
N GLY A 269 -24.17 28.91 -9.29
CA GLY A 269 -25.62 28.76 -9.38
C GLY A 269 -26.11 28.55 -10.83
N GLU A 270 -25.44 29.15 -11.81
CA GLU A 270 -25.70 28.92 -13.25
C GLU A 270 -25.48 27.45 -13.62
N LEU A 271 -24.37 26.84 -13.19
CA LEU A 271 -24.11 25.42 -13.41
C LEU A 271 -25.18 24.56 -12.72
N VAL A 272 -25.58 24.90 -11.50
CA VAL A 272 -26.62 24.16 -10.77
C VAL A 272 -27.98 24.23 -11.48
N ALA A 273 -28.37 25.40 -11.97
CA ALA A 273 -29.58 25.57 -12.76
C ALA A 273 -29.53 24.69 -14.03
N ALA A 274 -28.41 24.74 -14.77
CA ALA A 274 -28.22 23.90 -15.95
C ALA A 274 -28.27 22.39 -15.63
N LEU A 275 -27.68 21.95 -14.52
CA LEU A 275 -27.72 20.54 -14.07
C LEU A 275 -29.14 20.09 -13.70
N ARG A 276 -29.95 20.98 -13.10
CA ARG A 276 -31.34 20.69 -12.73
C ARG A 276 -32.23 20.57 -13.97
N GLU A 277 -32.06 21.48 -14.93
CA GLU A 277 -32.86 21.53 -16.15
C GLU A 277 -32.50 20.40 -17.14
N SER A 278 -31.23 20.34 -17.54
CA SER A 278 -30.78 19.39 -18.58
C SER A 278 -30.55 17.98 -18.06
N ARG A 279 -30.47 17.81 -16.73
CA ARG A 279 -30.08 16.56 -16.06
C ARG A 279 -28.78 15.96 -16.62
N THR A 280 -27.90 16.78 -17.18
CA THR A 280 -26.60 16.39 -17.74
C THR A 280 -25.56 17.45 -17.41
N ASN A 281 -24.32 17.05 -17.09
CA ASN A 281 -23.24 18.01 -16.86
C ASN A 281 -22.50 18.28 -18.17
N GLU A 282 -23.12 19.01 -19.10
CA GLU A 282 -22.54 19.22 -20.44
C GLU A 282 -21.16 19.88 -20.41
N ARG A 283 -20.93 20.77 -19.45
CA ARG A 283 -19.64 21.47 -19.31
C ARG A 283 -18.49 20.54 -18.92
N TYR A 284 -18.73 19.61 -17.98
CA TYR A 284 -17.65 18.83 -17.38
C TYR A 284 -17.68 17.33 -17.72
N LEU A 285 -18.84 16.78 -18.06
CA LEU A 285 -19.03 15.36 -18.33
C LEU A 285 -20.17 15.17 -19.37
N PRO A 286 -19.96 15.62 -20.61
CA PRO A 286 -20.98 15.63 -21.65
C PRO A 286 -21.46 14.22 -22.01
N GLY A 287 -22.73 14.13 -22.44
CA GLY A 287 -23.34 12.87 -22.91
C GLY A 287 -23.65 11.84 -21.81
N VAL A 288 -23.62 12.23 -20.53
CA VAL A 288 -23.97 11.35 -19.40
C VAL A 288 -25.10 11.93 -18.58
N ALA A 289 -26.30 11.36 -18.72
CA ALA A 289 -27.47 11.74 -17.92
C ALA A 289 -27.26 11.41 -16.42
N LEU A 290 -27.52 12.39 -15.56
CA LEU A 290 -27.43 12.30 -14.11
C LEU A 290 -28.49 11.37 -13.53
N HIS A 291 -28.05 10.43 -12.70
CA HIS A 291 -28.93 9.52 -11.98
C HIS A 291 -29.98 10.30 -11.16
N PRO A 292 -31.25 9.85 -11.09
CA PRO A 292 -32.31 10.58 -10.38
C PRO A 292 -32.03 10.89 -8.91
N ALA A 293 -31.25 10.04 -8.24
CA ALA A 293 -30.80 10.26 -6.86
C ALA A 293 -29.72 11.36 -6.69
N ILE A 294 -29.29 12.00 -7.77
CA ILE A 294 -28.36 13.14 -7.72
C ILE A 294 -29.16 14.44 -7.71
N SER A 295 -28.98 15.21 -6.63
CA SER A 295 -29.63 16.50 -6.39
C SER A 295 -28.60 17.62 -6.43
N ALA A 296 -28.59 18.42 -7.51
CA ALA A 296 -27.65 19.53 -7.64
C ALA A 296 -28.05 20.73 -6.76
N THR A 297 -27.09 21.35 -6.07
CA THR A 297 -27.31 22.54 -5.23
C THR A 297 -26.07 23.43 -5.20
N ASP A 298 -26.27 24.73 -5.04
CA ASP A 298 -25.22 25.73 -4.77
C ASP A 298 -25.18 26.14 -3.28
N ASP A 299 -26.15 25.67 -2.49
CA ASP A 299 -26.20 25.86 -1.06
C ASP A 299 -25.50 24.71 -0.30
N LEU A 300 -24.51 25.07 0.53
CA LEU A 300 -23.74 24.13 1.34
C LEU A 300 -24.56 23.56 2.49
N GLU A 301 -25.49 24.32 3.06
CA GLU A 301 -26.36 23.85 4.13
C GLU A 301 -27.20 22.68 3.64
N THR A 302 -27.95 22.88 2.55
CA THR A 302 -28.75 21.85 1.89
C THR A 302 -27.90 20.64 1.48
N ALA A 303 -26.69 20.87 0.99
CA ALA A 303 -25.81 19.77 0.56
C ALA A 303 -25.38 18.87 1.73
N LEU A 304 -25.12 19.47 2.89
CA LEU A 304 -24.50 18.81 4.04
C LEU A 304 -25.51 18.34 5.09
N GLU A 305 -26.75 18.83 5.05
CA GLU A 305 -27.81 18.42 5.96
C GLU A 305 -28.00 16.89 5.97
N GLY A 306 -27.82 16.27 7.14
CA GLY A 306 -27.99 14.83 7.31
C GLY A 306 -27.01 13.95 6.53
N ALA A 307 -25.88 14.50 6.07
CA ALA A 307 -24.89 13.74 5.32
C ALA A 307 -24.17 12.70 6.22
N ASP A 308 -24.11 11.45 5.79
CA ASP A 308 -23.31 10.40 6.44
C ASP A 308 -21.83 10.50 6.08
N TRP A 309 -21.55 11.05 4.89
CA TRP A 309 -20.22 11.23 4.32
C TRP A 309 -20.17 12.47 3.45
N VAL A 310 -18.99 13.10 3.42
CA VAL A 310 -18.73 14.24 2.53
C VAL A 310 -17.53 13.92 1.65
N VAL A 311 -17.74 13.94 0.33
CA VAL A 311 -16.71 13.72 -0.69
C VAL A 311 -16.27 15.07 -1.24
N SER A 312 -15.09 15.53 -0.85
CA SER A 312 -14.47 16.75 -1.38
C SER A 312 -13.67 16.43 -2.65
N VAL A 313 -14.06 17.05 -3.76
CA VAL A 313 -13.45 16.84 -5.09
C VAL A 313 -13.19 18.17 -5.80
N CYS A 314 -13.16 19.25 -5.04
CA CYS A 314 -12.81 20.58 -5.51
C CYS A 314 -11.36 20.62 -5.99
N PRO A 315 -11.00 21.50 -6.94
CA PRO A 315 -9.61 21.75 -7.28
C PRO A 315 -8.80 22.11 -6.03
N ALA A 316 -7.53 21.67 -5.97
CA ALA A 316 -6.73 21.78 -4.75
C ALA A 316 -6.63 23.21 -4.19
N GLN A 317 -6.57 24.21 -5.07
CA GLN A 317 -6.50 25.63 -4.70
C GLN A 317 -7.82 26.20 -4.16
N ALA A 318 -8.95 25.53 -4.44
CA ALA A 318 -10.27 25.94 -3.97
C ALA A 318 -10.70 25.20 -2.71
N THR A 319 -10.03 24.08 -2.37
CA THR A 319 -10.43 23.19 -1.28
C THR A 319 -10.51 23.89 0.07
N ARG A 320 -9.52 24.72 0.42
CA ARG A 320 -9.49 25.42 1.72
C ARG A 320 -10.73 26.28 1.94
N GLU A 321 -10.99 27.20 1.01
CA GLU A 321 -12.14 28.10 1.10
C GLU A 321 -13.47 27.35 1.12
N VAL A 322 -13.59 26.26 0.36
CA VAL A 322 -14.81 25.43 0.38
C VAL A 322 -14.99 24.73 1.72
N ILE A 323 -13.92 24.15 2.29
CA ILE A 323 -14.00 23.45 3.58
C ILE A 323 -14.25 24.42 4.73
N LYS A 324 -13.61 25.59 4.70
CA LYS A 324 -13.86 26.69 5.64
C LYS A 324 -15.32 27.15 5.57
N ALA A 325 -15.83 27.34 4.36
CA ALA A 325 -17.22 27.69 4.11
C ALA A 325 -18.19 26.52 4.34
N ALA A 326 -17.75 25.27 4.54
CA ALA A 326 -18.60 24.13 4.87
C ALA A 326 -18.58 23.82 6.38
N ARG A 327 -17.62 24.40 7.12
CA ARG A 327 -17.37 24.10 8.54
C ARG A 327 -18.59 24.17 9.45
N PRO A 328 -19.50 25.17 9.36
CA PRO A 328 -20.69 25.23 10.21
C PRO A 328 -21.61 24.00 10.14
N TRP A 329 -21.60 23.29 9.00
CA TRP A 329 -22.52 22.17 8.73
C TRP A 329 -21.84 20.79 8.72
N LEU A 330 -20.50 20.74 8.72
CA LEU A 330 -19.75 19.48 8.64
C LEU A 330 -19.84 18.63 9.92
N GLY A 331 -19.93 19.26 11.09
CA GLY A 331 -19.91 18.55 12.39
C GLY A 331 -18.74 17.57 12.49
N THR A 332 -19.05 16.31 12.82
CA THR A 332 -18.07 15.20 12.87
C THR A 332 -18.11 14.32 11.62
N THR A 333 -18.85 14.71 10.59
CA THR A 333 -19.07 13.88 9.39
C THR A 333 -17.74 13.50 8.74
N PRO A 334 -17.49 12.21 8.47
CA PRO A 334 -16.24 11.77 7.84
C PRO A 334 -16.06 12.33 6.43
N LEU A 335 -14.81 12.72 6.12
CA LEU A 335 -14.43 13.30 4.84
C LEU A 335 -13.73 12.27 3.94
N ILE A 336 -14.04 12.30 2.66
CA ILE A 336 -13.31 11.62 1.59
C ILE A 336 -12.79 12.69 0.64
N THR A 337 -11.47 12.78 0.44
CA THR A 337 -10.91 13.65 -0.60
C THR A 337 -10.58 12.87 -1.85
N GLY A 338 -11.08 13.33 -2.99
CA GLY A 338 -10.66 12.92 -4.33
C GLY A 338 -9.81 13.98 -5.04
N SER A 339 -9.51 15.09 -4.36
CA SER A 339 -8.70 16.19 -4.88
C SER A 339 -7.23 15.78 -4.98
N LYS A 340 -6.62 15.99 -6.14
CA LYS A 340 -5.26 15.52 -6.48
C LYS A 340 -4.35 16.72 -6.77
N GLY A 341 -3.81 17.33 -5.71
CA GLY A 341 -2.90 18.47 -5.81
C GLY A 341 -2.35 18.88 -4.44
N LEU A 342 -1.44 19.87 -4.44
CA LEU A 342 -0.95 20.54 -3.24
C LEU A 342 -1.44 21.99 -3.24
N GLU A 343 -1.77 22.54 -2.08
CA GLU A 343 -2.10 23.96 -1.97
C GLU A 343 -0.83 24.80 -2.22
N SER A 344 -0.88 25.73 -3.18
CA SER A 344 0.34 26.40 -3.67
C SER A 344 1.02 27.26 -2.61
N GLU A 345 0.24 27.94 -1.77
CA GLU A 345 0.75 28.92 -0.80
C GLU A 345 1.40 28.26 0.40
N THR A 346 0.79 27.18 0.90
CA THR A 346 1.20 26.48 2.13
C THR A 346 1.96 25.20 1.87
N ARG A 347 1.91 24.67 0.63
CA ARG A 347 2.45 23.37 0.19
C ARG A 347 1.78 22.17 0.87
N LEU A 348 0.62 22.38 1.49
CA LEU A 348 -0.09 21.35 2.24
C LEU A 348 -0.82 20.37 1.33
N ARG A 349 -0.87 19.11 1.80
CA ARG A 349 -1.77 18.09 1.27
C ARG A 349 -3.21 18.38 1.71
N MET A 350 -4.18 17.84 0.99
CA MET A 350 -5.61 18.13 1.24
C MET A 350 -6.06 17.67 2.64
N THR A 351 -5.56 16.54 3.12
CA THR A 351 -5.83 16.11 4.51
C THR A 351 -5.25 17.06 5.56
N GLN A 352 -4.14 17.73 5.28
CA GLN A 352 -3.57 18.74 6.17
C GLN A 352 -4.36 20.04 6.13
N VAL A 353 -4.85 20.44 4.95
CA VAL A 353 -5.81 21.56 4.82
C VAL A 353 -7.07 21.29 5.66
N PHE A 354 -7.59 20.05 5.65
CA PHE A 354 -8.72 19.68 6.50
C PHE A 354 -8.41 19.79 8.00
N GLU A 355 -7.22 19.38 8.43
CA GLU A 355 -6.77 19.51 9.82
C GLU A 355 -6.70 20.98 10.26
N GLU A 356 -6.19 21.87 9.41
CA GLU A 356 -6.09 23.30 9.74
C GLU A 356 -7.46 23.98 9.82
N GLU A 357 -8.35 23.70 8.88
CA GLU A 357 -9.67 24.37 8.82
C GLU A 357 -10.68 23.81 9.84
N LEU A 358 -10.62 22.50 10.12
CA LEU A 358 -11.62 21.79 10.91
C LEU A 358 -11.12 21.35 12.28
N GLY A 359 -9.82 21.47 12.54
CA GLY A 359 -9.21 21.17 13.84
C GLY A 359 -8.64 19.76 13.97
N ARG A 360 -8.12 19.49 15.17
CA ARG A 360 -7.28 18.32 15.44
C ARG A 360 -8.01 16.99 15.23
N GLY A 361 -7.37 16.06 14.52
CA GLY A 361 -7.85 14.70 14.30
C GLY A 361 -8.57 14.49 12.97
N ARG A 362 -8.95 15.57 12.28
CA ARG A 362 -9.72 15.52 11.03
C ARG A 362 -8.93 14.88 9.89
N ALA A 363 -7.62 15.09 9.80
CA ALA A 363 -6.76 14.38 8.85
C ALA A 363 -6.77 12.86 9.09
N SER A 364 -6.77 12.42 10.37
CA SER A 364 -6.70 11.00 10.72
C SER A 364 -8.00 10.25 10.46
N GLU A 365 -9.14 10.95 10.52
CA GLU A 365 -10.46 10.43 10.17
C GLU A 365 -10.74 10.47 8.66
N SER A 366 -10.01 11.29 7.91
CA SER A 366 -10.22 11.46 6.49
C SER A 366 -9.79 10.23 5.68
N VAL A 367 -10.41 10.08 4.51
CA VAL A 367 -10.09 9.06 3.52
C VAL A 367 -9.62 9.75 2.24
N VAL A 368 -8.58 9.23 1.61
CA VAL A 368 -8.08 9.72 0.31
C VAL A 368 -8.42 8.70 -0.76
N LEU A 369 -9.12 9.12 -1.80
CA LEU A 369 -9.44 8.30 -2.97
C LEU A 369 -8.51 8.65 -4.13
N SER A 370 -7.72 7.69 -4.61
CA SER A 370 -6.78 7.92 -5.72
C SER A 370 -6.56 6.66 -6.57
N GLY A 371 -5.99 6.81 -7.76
CA GLY A 371 -5.76 5.72 -8.71
C GLY A 371 -6.13 6.09 -10.15
N PRO A 372 -5.84 5.19 -11.12
CA PRO A 372 -6.12 5.37 -12.53
C PRO A 372 -7.63 5.35 -12.78
N SER A 373 -8.23 6.52 -12.99
CA SER A 373 -9.69 6.65 -12.99
C SER A 373 -10.20 7.85 -13.80
N PHE A 374 -10.07 7.81 -15.13
CA PHE A 374 -10.64 8.87 -15.96
C PHE A 374 -12.16 8.98 -15.76
N ALA A 375 -12.63 10.19 -15.50
CA ALA A 375 -14.04 10.46 -15.19
C ALA A 375 -15.01 9.96 -16.27
N ALA A 376 -14.66 10.19 -17.55
CA ALA A 376 -15.47 9.76 -18.69
C ALA A 376 -15.57 8.23 -18.81
N GLU A 377 -14.54 7.47 -18.40
CA GLU A 377 -14.57 6.01 -18.39
C GLU A 377 -15.41 5.48 -17.23
N LEU A 378 -15.22 6.06 -16.04
CA LEU A 378 -16.01 5.69 -14.87
C LEU A 378 -17.51 5.97 -15.07
N ALA A 379 -17.85 7.12 -15.65
CA ALA A 379 -19.24 7.50 -15.93
C ALA A 379 -19.95 6.51 -16.88
N ARG A 380 -19.19 5.92 -17.80
CA ARG A 380 -19.62 4.86 -18.73
C ARG A 380 -19.60 3.45 -18.12
N SER A 381 -19.34 3.33 -16.82
CA SER A 381 -19.26 2.05 -16.10
C SER A 381 -18.16 1.12 -16.62
N LEU A 382 -17.07 1.67 -17.17
CA LEU A 382 -15.93 0.85 -17.59
C LEU A 382 -15.12 0.37 -16.38
N PRO A 383 -14.53 -0.84 -16.42
CA PRO A 383 -13.74 -1.37 -15.32
C PRO A 383 -12.62 -0.41 -14.89
N THR A 384 -12.68 0.01 -13.63
CA THR A 384 -11.78 1.01 -13.05
C THR A 384 -11.34 0.52 -11.67
N ALA A 385 -10.03 0.57 -11.40
CA ALA A 385 -9.44 0.13 -10.13
C ALA A 385 -8.74 1.30 -9.42
N VAL A 386 -9.10 1.53 -8.17
CA VAL A 386 -8.59 2.64 -7.35
C VAL A 386 -8.26 2.18 -5.94
N VAL A 387 -7.62 3.06 -5.17
CA VAL A 387 -7.37 2.87 -3.74
C VAL A 387 -8.10 3.92 -2.92
N VAL A 388 -8.50 3.52 -1.71
CA VAL A 388 -8.82 4.41 -0.60
C VAL A 388 -7.76 4.26 0.48
N ALA A 389 -7.19 5.37 0.94
CA ALA A 389 -6.20 5.41 2.00
C ALA A 389 -6.73 6.18 3.22
N SER A 390 -6.60 5.61 4.41
CA SER A 390 -6.96 6.31 5.66
C SER A 390 -6.12 5.79 6.82
N ALA A 391 -5.84 6.65 7.80
CA ALA A 391 -5.28 6.21 9.07
C ALA A 391 -6.30 5.37 9.86
N SER A 392 -7.59 5.68 9.71
CA SER A 392 -8.69 4.87 10.25
C SER A 392 -9.02 3.70 9.33
N THR A 393 -8.67 2.48 9.76
CA THR A 393 -9.03 1.25 9.03
C THR A 393 -10.56 1.11 8.91
N GLY A 394 -11.31 1.58 9.90
CA GLY A 394 -12.77 1.60 9.85
C GLY A 394 -13.30 2.49 8.74
N ASN A 395 -12.79 3.72 8.63
CA ASN A 395 -13.21 4.64 7.58
C ASN A 395 -12.75 4.18 6.18
N ALA A 396 -11.56 3.60 6.05
CA ALA A 396 -11.13 2.99 4.79
C ALA A 396 -12.09 1.89 4.30
N LYS A 397 -12.52 0.97 5.20
CA LYS A 397 -13.47 -0.10 4.85
C LYS A 397 -14.87 0.41 4.55
N ARG A 398 -15.35 1.39 5.32
CA ARG A 398 -16.66 2.02 5.05
C ARG A 398 -16.64 2.76 3.71
N ALA A 399 -15.61 3.54 3.42
CA ALA A 399 -15.44 4.20 2.13
C ALA A 399 -15.30 3.22 0.96
N GLN A 400 -14.58 2.10 1.16
CA GLN A 400 -14.54 1.02 0.17
C GLN A 400 -15.94 0.49 -0.13
N ALA A 401 -16.76 0.22 0.89
CA ALA A 401 -18.12 -0.27 0.72
C ALA A 401 -19.07 0.74 0.04
N LEU A 402 -18.88 2.05 0.27
CA LEU A 402 -19.66 3.10 -0.41
C LEU A 402 -19.46 3.10 -1.93
N PHE A 403 -18.22 2.90 -2.38
CA PHE A 403 -17.86 3.07 -3.79
C PHE A 403 -17.83 1.75 -4.56
N GLN A 404 -17.46 0.64 -3.94
CA GLN A 404 -17.20 -0.61 -4.64
C GLN A 404 -18.45 -1.19 -5.30
N ASN A 405 -18.34 -1.54 -6.59
CA ASN A 405 -19.38 -2.24 -7.34
C ASN A 405 -18.80 -3.14 -8.45
N SER A 406 -19.62 -3.55 -9.41
CA SER A 406 -19.24 -4.47 -10.49
C SER A 406 -18.19 -3.93 -11.46
N TYR A 407 -18.04 -2.61 -11.56
CA TYR A 407 -17.08 -1.96 -12.46
C TYR A 407 -16.07 -1.06 -11.74
N PHE A 408 -16.37 -0.62 -10.51
CA PHE A 408 -15.47 0.21 -9.71
C PHE A 408 -14.89 -0.61 -8.55
N ARG A 409 -13.64 -1.06 -8.73
CA ARG A 409 -12.93 -1.87 -7.74
C ARG A 409 -12.10 -0.97 -6.83
N VAL A 410 -12.35 -1.05 -5.53
CA VAL A 410 -11.68 -0.21 -4.53
C VAL A 410 -10.81 -1.06 -3.62
N TYR A 411 -9.54 -0.71 -3.46
CA TYR A 411 -8.60 -1.35 -2.54
C TYR A 411 -8.29 -0.45 -1.35
N THR A 412 -8.17 -0.99 -0.14
CA THR A 412 -7.85 -0.19 1.06
C THR A 412 -6.36 -0.20 1.38
N GLN A 413 -5.84 0.92 1.88
CA GLN A 413 -4.52 1.00 2.48
C GLN A 413 -4.44 2.06 3.60
N SER A 414 -3.31 2.16 4.28
CA SER A 414 -3.09 3.13 5.38
C SER A 414 -2.12 4.26 5.06
N ASP A 415 -1.53 4.27 3.87
CA ASP A 415 -0.54 5.30 3.48
C ASP A 415 -1.22 6.52 2.84
N VAL A 416 -1.79 7.37 3.68
CA VAL A 416 -2.44 8.63 3.28
C VAL A 416 -1.44 9.56 2.57
N VAL A 417 -0.26 9.73 3.16
CA VAL A 417 0.78 10.63 2.63
C VAL A 417 1.21 10.21 1.23
N GLY A 418 1.57 8.94 1.06
CA GLY A 418 1.98 8.42 -0.25
C GLY A 418 0.88 8.52 -1.30
N THR A 419 -0.38 8.33 -0.91
CA THR A 419 -1.54 8.41 -1.82
C THR A 419 -1.77 9.83 -2.33
N GLU A 420 -1.73 10.84 -1.45
CA GLU A 420 -1.92 12.25 -1.85
C GLU A 420 -0.73 12.76 -2.68
N LEU A 421 0.50 12.50 -2.25
CA LEU A 421 1.70 12.93 -2.98
C LEU A 421 1.78 12.31 -4.37
N ALA A 422 1.48 11.01 -4.48
CA ALA A 422 1.42 10.32 -5.75
C ALA A 422 0.39 10.97 -6.70
N GLY A 423 -0.83 11.17 -6.21
CA GLY A 423 -1.92 11.76 -7.00
C GLY A 423 -1.64 13.20 -7.43
N ALA A 424 -1.00 13.99 -6.57
CA ALA A 424 -0.63 15.37 -6.87
C ALA A 424 0.53 15.44 -7.89
N LEU A 425 1.68 14.84 -7.56
CA LEU A 425 2.91 15.03 -8.32
C LEU A 425 2.88 14.38 -9.71
N LYS A 426 2.03 13.35 -9.92
CA LYS A 426 1.84 12.76 -11.25
C LYS A 426 1.36 13.77 -12.30
N ASN A 427 0.65 14.83 -11.88
CA ASN A 427 0.14 15.85 -12.79
C ASN A 427 1.28 16.70 -13.39
N VAL A 428 2.36 16.92 -12.64
CA VAL A 428 3.58 17.57 -13.13
C VAL A 428 4.29 16.68 -14.14
N MET A 429 4.36 15.37 -13.86
CA MET A 429 4.97 14.40 -14.79
C MET A 429 4.15 14.26 -16.07
N ALA A 430 2.82 14.38 -16.00
CA ALA A 430 1.96 14.39 -17.17
C ALA A 430 2.17 15.63 -18.05
N LEU A 431 2.39 16.81 -17.45
CA LEU A 431 2.82 18.01 -18.19
C LEU A 431 4.16 17.76 -18.89
N ALA A 432 5.15 17.19 -18.20
CA ALA A 432 6.44 16.86 -18.79
C ALA A 432 6.29 15.90 -19.99
N ALA A 433 5.50 14.83 -19.83
CA ALA A 433 5.25 13.86 -20.89
C ALA A 433 4.58 14.53 -22.10
N GLY A 434 3.54 15.34 -21.84
CA GLY A 434 2.87 16.11 -22.88
C GLY A 434 3.81 17.07 -23.61
N ILE A 435 4.66 17.80 -22.89
CA ILE A 435 5.67 18.70 -23.50
C ILE A 435 6.61 17.91 -24.41
N GLY A 436 7.11 16.76 -23.94
CA GLY A 436 7.96 15.89 -24.74
C GLY A 436 7.30 15.39 -26.03
N ASP A 437 6.02 15.02 -25.95
CA ASP A 437 5.24 14.62 -27.13
C ASP A 437 4.92 15.81 -28.06
N GLY A 438 4.63 16.98 -27.51
CA GLY A 438 4.46 18.22 -28.28
C GLY A 438 5.72 18.62 -29.07
N LEU A 439 6.90 18.29 -28.54
CA LEU A 439 8.20 18.45 -29.19
C LEU A 439 8.56 17.32 -30.18
N GLY A 440 7.78 16.24 -30.22
CA GLY A 440 8.04 15.09 -31.08
C GLY A 440 9.20 14.19 -30.63
N LEU A 441 9.46 14.09 -29.32
CA LEU A 441 10.60 13.32 -28.78
C LEU A 441 10.39 11.80 -28.71
N GLY A 442 9.20 11.31 -29.05
CA GLY A 442 8.88 9.89 -29.17
C GLY A 442 8.71 9.12 -27.84
N ASP A 443 8.34 7.85 -27.96
CA ASP A 443 7.88 7.03 -26.82
C ASP A 443 8.99 6.65 -25.84
N ASN A 444 10.24 6.56 -26.29
CA ASN A 444 11.40 6.36 -25.41
C ASN A 444 11.50 7.47 -24.37
N THR A 445 11.29 8.72 -24.80
CA THR A 445 11.32 9.90 -23.94
C THR A 445 10.17 9.86 -22.94
N ARG A 446 8.97 9.48 -23.40
CA ARG A 446 7.80 9.33 -22.53
C ARG A 446 8.02 8.28 -21.45
N ALA A 447 8.58 7.12 -21.81
CA ALA A 447 8.93 6.06 -20.87
C ALA A 447 9.99 6.53 -19.85
N ALA A 448 10.99 7.30 -20.29
CA ALA A 448 11.98 7.91 -19.41
C ALA A 448 11.35 8.91 -18.44
N ILE A 449 10.43 9.78 -18.91
CA ILE A 449 9.71 10.73 -18.05
C ILE A 449 8.87 10.00 -17.00
N ILE A 450 8.15 8.95 -17.37
CA ILE A 450 7.33 8.17 -16.42
C ILE A 450 8.22 7.53 -15.34
N THR A 451 9.31 6.87 -15.74
CA THR A 451 10.18 6.15 -14.81
C THR A 451 11.01 7.08 -13.93
N ARG A 452 11.65 8.10 -14.51
CA ARG A 452 12.41 9.12 -13.77
C ARG A 452 11.51 10.03 -12.96
N GLY A 453 10.31 10.31 -13.45
CA GLY A 453 9.27 11.05 -12.75
C GLY A 453 8.81 10.33 -11.49
N LEU A 454 8.53 9.02 -11.57
CA LEU A 454 8.24 8.21 -10.39
C LEU A 454 9.38 8.27 -9.37
N ALA A 455 10.64 8.28 -9.81
CA ALA A 455 11.78 8.45 -8.92
C ALA A 455 11.81 9.83 -8.23
N GLU A 456 11.34 10.91 -8.88
CA GLU A 456 11.21 12.22 -8.20
C GLU A 456 10.09 12.20 -7.16
N ILE A 457 8.95 11.58 -7.50
CA ILE A 457 7.83 11.40 -6.58
C ILE A 457 8.29 10.63 -5.33
N MET A 458 9.10 9.59 -5.51
CA MET A 458 9.70 8.83 -4.40
C MET A 458 10.69 9.66 -3.58
N ARG A 459 11.50 10.52 -4.22
CA ARG A 459 12.46 11.40 -3.54
C ARG A 459 11.78 12.42 -2.63
N ILE A 460 10.68 13.06 -3.06
CA ILE A 460 9.85 13.88 -2.15
C ILE A 460 9.10 13.02 -1.13
N GLY A 461 8.56 11.88 -1.56
CA GLY A 461 7.69 11.05 -0.72
C GLY A 461 8.39 10.49 0.51
N TYR A 462 9.63 10.03 0.37
CA TYR A 462 10.39 9.37 1.45
C TYR A 462 10.55 10.24 2.71
N PRO A 463 11.12 11.47 2.64
CA PRO A 463 11.26 12.33 3.82
C PRO A 463 9.91 12.74 4.43
N MET A 464 8.82 12.72 3.65
CA MET A 464 7.46 13.00 4.14
C MET A 464 6.76 11.78 4.76
N GLY A 465 7.36 10.58 4.67
CA GLY A 465 6.82 9.34 5.25
C GLY A 465 5.96 8.48 4.31
N ALA A 466 5.98 8.76 3.00
CA ALA A 466 5.32 7.90 2.00
C ALA A 466 6.01 6.54 1.89
N ARG A 467 5.23 5.48 1.60
CA ARG A 467 5.74 4.12 1.42
C ARG A 467 5.96 3.82 -0.06
N GLU A 468 7.10 3.20 -0.36
CA GLU A 468 7.48 2.82 -1.73
C GLU A 468 6.43 1.94 -2.43
N ILE A 469 5.79 1.02 -1.69
CA ILE A 469 4.76 0.12 -2.23
C ILE A 469 3.51 0.89 -2.70
N THR A 470 3.18 2.00 -2.05
CA THR A 470 2.05 2.87 -2.42
C THR A 470 2.37 3.61 -3.72
N LEU A 471 3.57 4.18 -3.80
CA LEU A 471 4.04 4.93 -4.95
C LEU A 471 4.24 4.02 -6.18
N SER A 472 4.59 2.75 -5.96
CA SER A 472 4.69 1.74 -7.02
C SER A 472 3.35 1.08 -7.37
N GLY A 473 2.26 1.43 -6.65
CA GLY A 473 0.94 0.83 -6.80
C GLY A 473 -0.03 1.65 -7.66
N LEU A 474 -1.34 1.42 -7.48
CA LEU A 474 -2.40 2.10 -8.23
C LEU A 474 -2.37 3.63 -8.03
N ALA A 475 -2.18 4.12 -6.81
CA ALA A 475 -2.17 5.56 -6.53
C ALA A 475 -0.99 6.30 -7.20
N GLY A 476 0.17 5.63 -7.33
CA GLY A 476 1.36 6.19 -7.94
C GLY A 476 1.54 5.73 -9.37
N LEU A 477 2.33 4.69 -9.61
CA LEU A 477 2.67 4.22 -10.96
C LEU A 477 1.44 4.01 -11.86
N GLY A 478 0.36 3.41 -11.34
CA GLY A 478 -0.86 3.17 -12.12
C GLY A 478 -1.49 4.46 -12.64
N ASP A 479 -1.77 5.41 -11.75
CA ASP A 479 -2.36 6.70 -12.11
C ASP A 479 -1.38 7.57 -12.92
N LEU A 480 -0.07 7.47 -12.64
CA LEU A 480 0.98 8.16 -13.39
C LEU A 480 0.99 7.72 -14.86
N VAL A 481 1.02 6.42 -15.13
CA VAL A 481 1.00 5.88 -16.49
C VAL A 481 -0.25 6.36 -17.23
N LEU A 482 -1.44 6.15 -16.65
CA LEU A 482 -2.70 6.58 -17.25
C LEU A 482 -2.68 8.06 -17.65
N THR A 483 -2.13 8.91 -16.77
CA THR A 483 -2.16 10.36 -16.93
C THR A 483 -1.11 10.87 -17.92
N CYS A 484 -0.01 10.15 -18.10
CA CYS A 484 1.06 10.50 -19.04
C CYS A 484 0.83 9.97 -20.46
N THR A 485 -0.09 9.02 -20.66
CA THR A 485 -0.32 8.36 -21.96
C THR A 485 -1.72 8.58 -22.53
N GLY A 486 -2.62 9.23 -21.78
CA GLY A 486 -4.02 9.40 -22.17
C GLY A 486 -4.37 10.83 -22.60
N PRO A 487 -4.98 11.07 -23.77
CA PRO A 487 -5.44 12.40 -24.19
C PRO A 487 -6.60 12.93 -23.31
N LEU A 488 -7.21 12.06 -22.50
CA LEU A 488 -8.21 12.44 -21.48
C LEU A 488 -7.57 13.17 -20.28
N SER A 489 -6.24 13.17 -20.17
CA SER A 489 -5.51 13.94 -19.16
C SER A 489 -5.34 15.39 -19.58
N ARG A 490 -5.97 16.30 -18.86
CA ARG A 490 -5.82 17.76 -19.07
C ARG A 490 -4.37 18.22 -18.96
N ASN A 491 -3.62 17.69 -18.00
CA ASN A 491 -2.21 18.02 -17.81
C ASN A 491 -1.35 17.59 -19.00
N TYR A 492 -1.62 16.39 -19.52
CA TYR A 492 -0.94 15.90 -20.73
C TYR A 492 -1.28 16.77 -21.94
N THR A 493 -2.57 17.05 -22.18
CA THR A 493 -3.01 17.87 -23.32
C THR A 493 -2.47 19.30 -23.24
N ALA A 494 -2.47 19.92 -22.06
CA ALA A 494 -1.82 21.22 -21.83
C ALA A 494 -0.32 21.14 -22.12
N GLY A 495 0.36 20.09 -21.65
CA GLY A 495 1.76 19.85 -21.96
C GLY A 495 2.04 19.75 -23.46
N VAL A 496 1.21 19.03 -24.21
CA VAL A 496 1.33 18.90 -25.68
C VAL A 496 1.20 20.27 -26.36
N ALA A 497 0.24 21.09 -25.93
CA ALA A 497 0.08 22.44 -26.47
C ALA A 497 1.32 23.32 -26.18
N ILE A 498 1.84 23.29 -24.94
CA ILE A 498 3.07 24.00 -24.56
C ILE A 498 4.26 23.54 -25.40
N GLY A 499 4.42 22.22 -25.58
CA GLY A 499 5.49 21.65 -26.40
C GLY A 499 5.44 22.09 -27.87
N LYS A 500 4.23 22.39 -28.39
CA LYS A 500 4.01 22.94 -29.74
C LYS A 500 4.20 24.46 -29.84
N GLY A 501 4.54 25.12 -28.73
CA GLY A 501 4.82 26.56 -28.69
C GLY A 501 3.68 27.42 -28.18
N ALA A 502 2.59 26.84 -27.65
CA ALA A 502 1.56 27.63 -27.00
C ALA A 502 2.09 28.25 -25.70
N ASN A 503 1.63 29.47 -25.41
CA ASN A 503 2.01 30.20 -24.21
C ASN A 503 1.42 29.51 -22.95
N PRO A 504 2.24 29.12 -21.94
CA PRO A 504 1.76 28.46 -20.74
C PRO A 504 0.69 29.23 -19.96
N GLN A 505 0.81 30.56 -19.86
CA GLN A 505 -0.14 31.42 -19.15
C GLN A 505 -1.50 31.43 -19.87
N SER A 506 -1.49 31.58 -21.20
CA SER A 506 -2.72 31.56 -22.00
C SER A 506 -3.48 30.24 -21.88
N ILE A 507 -2.79 29.10 -21.85
CA ILE A 507 -3.42 27.78 -21.71
C ILE A 507 -4.14 27.63 -20.36
N VAL A 508 -3.57 28.20 -19.29
CA VAL A 508 -4.20 28.16 -17.97
C VAL A 508 -5.48 29.02 -17.93
N GLU A 509 -5.51 30.11 -18.69
CA GLU A 509 -6.65 31.02 -18.79
C GLU A 509 -7.74 30.51 -19.76
N GLU A 510 -7.35 29.90 -20.88
CA GLU A 510 -8.26 29.45 -21.95
C GLU A 510 -8.94 28.12 -21.64
N MET A 511 -8.36 27.25 -20.80
CA MET A 511 -8.96 25.96 -20.50
C MET A 511 -10.15 26.10 -19.53
N ASP A 512 -11.33 25.66 -19.97
CA ASP A 512 -12.56 25.58 -19.17
C ASP A 512 -12.44 24.78 -17.86
N GLN A 513 -11.37 24.00 -17.74
CA GLN A 513 -11.10 23.11 -16.63
C GLN A 513 -9.67 23.31 -16.09
N VAL A 514 -9.55 23.29 -14.76
CA VAL A 514 -8.29 23.50 -14.05
C VAL A 514 -7.21 22.48 -14.44
N VAL A 515 -6.02 22.99 -14.78
CA VAL A 515 -4.80 22.21 -15.01
C VAL A 515 -3.98 22.13 -13.71
N GLU A 516 -4.35 21.18 -12.84
CA GLU A 516 -3.75 21.01 -11.50
C GLU A 516 -2.22 20.92 -11.49
N GLY A 517 -1.62 20.36 -12.55
CA GLY A 517 -0.18 20.18 -12.67
C GLY A 517 0.59 21.50 -12.67
N VAL A 518 -0.01 22.60 -13.16
CA VAL A 518 0.65 23.92 -13.19
C VAL A 518 0.86 24.40 -11.76
N HIS A 519 -0.20 24.49 -10.96
CA HIS A 519 -0.13 24.86 -9.55
C HIS A 519 0.72 23.88 -8.74
N THR A 520 0.58 22.59 -9.00
CA THR A 520 1.35 21.55 -8.30
C THR A 520 2.85 21.66 -8.60
N ALA A 521 3.27 22.07 -9.80
CA ALA A 521 4.69 22.26 -10.12
C ALA A 521 5.33 23.35 -9.26
N ARG A 522 4.61 24.46 -8.99
CA ARG A 522 5.07 25.52 -8.09
C ARG A 522 5.22 25.01 -6.66
N ALA A 523 4.21 24.32 -6.14
CA ALA A 523 4.25 23.75 -4.79
C ALA A 523 5.37 22.70 -4.66
N ALA A 524 5.50 21.80 -5.64
CA ALA A 524 6.49 20.73 -5.65
C ALA A 524 7.93 21.26 -5.68
N ARG A 525 8.22 22.29 -6.50
CA ARG A 525 9.54 22.95 -6.50
C ARG A 525 9.87 23.60 -5.16
N ALA A 526 8.91 24.27 -4.54
CA ALA A 526 9.13 24.90 -3.23
C ALA A 526 9.40 23.82 -2.17
N LEU A 527 8.59 22.78 -2.14
CA LEU A 527 8.74 21.65 -1.24
C LEU A 527 10.06 20.88 -1.46
N SER A 528 10.51 20.73 -2.71
CA SER A 528 11.78 20.06 -3.01
C SER A 528 12.98 20.83 -2.42
N ARG A 529 12.91 22.17 -2.41
CA ARG A 529 13.93 23.02 -1.77
C ARG A 529 13.89 22.95 -0.26
N GLU A 530 12.70 22.94 0.34
CA GLU A 530 12.53 22.81 1.80
C GLU A 530 13.07 21.46 2.32
N LEU A 531 12.91 20.40 1.52
CA LEU A 531 13.35 19.05 1.87
C LEU A 531 14.78 18.72 1.39
N ASP A 532 15.45 19.66 0.72
CA ASP A 532 16.77 19.46 0.08
C ASP A 532 16.83 18.20 -0.82
N VAL A 533 15.81 18.03 -1.67
CA VAL A 533 15.73 16.91 -2.63
C VAL A 533 15.77 17.39 -4.07
N GLU A 534 16.56 16.73 -4.90
CA GLU A 534 16.61 17.04 -6.33
C GLU A 534 15.36 16.53 -7.06
N MET A 535 14.73 17.40 -7.85
CA MET A 535 13.65 17.05 -8.78
C MET A 535 13.88 17.70 -10.16
N PRO A 536 14.82 17.18 -10.98
CA PRO A 536 15.19 17.79 -12.25
C PRO A 536 14.02 18.01 -13.24
N ILE A 537 13.13 17.02 -13.42
CA ILE A 537 11.97 17.12 -14.32
C ILE A 537 10.99 18.16 -13.80
N THR A 538 10.68 18.12 -12.51
CA THR A 538 9.81 19.12 -11.87
C THR A 538 10.39 20.53 -12.02
N GLN A 539 11.70 20.70 -11.83
CA GLN A 539 12.38 21.98 -12.02
C GLN A 539 12.33 22.43 -13.48
N ALA A 540 12.53 21.53 -14.45
CA ALA A 540 12.43 21.84 -15.87
C ALA A 540 11.01 22.28 -16.26
N VAL A 541 9.99 21.55 -15.81
CA VAL A 541 8.58 21.93 -15.99
C VAL A 541 8.30 23.29 -15.37
N PHE A 542 8.77 23.53 -14.14
CA PHE A 542 8.61 24.83 -13.49
C PHE A 542 9.23 25.96 -14.32
N SER A 543 10.47 25.77 -14.81
CA SER A 543 11.17 26.80 -15.58
C SER A 543 10.46 27.12 -16.90
N VAL A 544 9.88 26.11 -17.56
CA VAL A 544 9.02 26.32 -18.75
C VAL A 544 7.76 27.11 -18.40
N LEU A 545 7.07 26.75 -17.31
CA LEU A 545 5.81 27.37 -16.93
C LEU A 545 5.94 28.80 -16.41
N TYR A 546 7.01 29.08 -15.64
CA TYR A 546 7.11 30.29 -14.83
C TYR A 546 8.32 31.17 -15.11
N GLU A 547 9.38 30.62 -15.72
CA GLU A 547 10.63 31.35 -15.97
C GLU A 547 10.83 31.64 -17.48
N GLY A 548 9.87 31.23 -18.33
CA GLY A 548 9.90 31.48 -19.76
C GLY A 548 10.97 30.67 -20.52
N VAL A 549 11.51 29.62 -19.91
CA VAL A 549 12.51 28.77 -20.57
C VAL A 549 11.84 27.99 -21.71
N PRO A 550 12.35 28.07 -22.95
CA PRO A 550 11.80 27.29 -24.07
C PRO A 550 11.86 25.78 -23.79
N PRO A 551 10.80 25.01 -24.12
CA PRO A 551 10.76 23.57 -23.84
C PRO A 551 11.96 22.78 -24.36
N ARG A 552 12.46 23.10 -25.56
CA ARG A 552 13.65 22.45 -26.14
C ARG A 552 14.92 22.70 -25.31
N GLN A 553 15.10 23.92 -24.82
CA GLN A 553 16.22 24.27 -23.96
C GLN A 553 16.13 23.56 -22.60
N ALA A 554 14.93 23.40 -22.05
CA ALA A 554 14.72 22.65 -20.81
C ALA A 554 15.13 21.17 -20.97
N VAL A 555 14.85 20.55 -22.13
CA VAL A 555 15.28 19.18 -22.45
C VAL A 555 16.80 19.09 -22.56
N GLU A 556 17.44 20.02 -23.28
CA GLU A 556 18.90 20.09 -23.39
C GLU A 556 19.57 20.19 -22.00
N GLY A 557 19.02 21.03 -21.12
CA GLY A 557 19.47 21.16 -19.74
C GLY A 557 19.32 19.88 -18.92
N LEU A 558 18.29 19.07 -19.15
CA LEU A 558 18.15 17.75 -18.51
C LEU A 558 19.18 16.74 -19.01
N MET A 559 19.46 16.74 -20.32
CA MET A 559 20.41 15.81 -20.95
C MET A 559 21.88 16.13 -20.65
N ALA A 560 22.19 17.39 -20.36
CA ALA A 560 23.54 17.84 -20.02
C ALA A 560 23.96 17.53 -18.56
N ARG A 561 23.06 16.97 -17.75
CA ARG A 561 23.36 16.65 -16.34
C ARG A 561 24.26 15.43 -16.21
N ASP A 562 25.08 15.44 -15.16
CA ASP A 562 25.91 14.28 -14.84
C ASP A 562 25.04 13.04 -14.56
N PRO A 563 25.42 11.88 -15.13
CA PRO A 563 24.71 10.64 -14.89
C PRO A 563 24.84 10.24 -13.42
N LYS A 564 23.74 9.78 -12.83
CA LYS A 564 23.69 9.23 -11.48
C LYS A 564 23.25 7.76 -11.54
N PRO A 565 23.57 6.94 -10.53
CA PRO A 565 23.04 5.58 -10.42
C PRO A 565 21.51 5.57 -10.53
N GLU A 566 20.93 4.49 -11.04
CA GLU A 566 19.48 4.41 -11.27
C GLU A 566 18.68 4.69 -9.98
N ARG A 567 19.15 4.11 -8.87
CA ARG A 567 18.68 4.37 -7.51
C ARG A 567 19.74 5.12 -6.73
N TRP A 568 19.41 6.32 -6.27
CA TRP A 568 20.20 7.07 -5.31
C TRP A 568 19.26 7.83 -4.37
N ARG A 569 19.73 8.08 -3.15
CA ARG A 569 18.97 8.76 -2.10
C ARG A 569 19.28 10.23 -2.09
#